data_AF-A0A382WYL8-F1
#
_entry.id   AF-A0A382WYL8-F1
#
_cell.length_a   1.000
_cell.length_b   1.000
_cell.length_c   1.000
_cell.angle_alpha   90.00
_cell.angle_beta   90.00
_cell.angle_gamma   90.00
#
_symmetry.space_group_name_H-M   'P 1'
#
loop_
_entity.id
_entity.type
_entity.pdbx_description
1 polymer ?
#
loop_
_entity_poly.entity_id
_entity_poly.type
_entity_poly.pdbx_seq_one_letter_code
_entity_poly.pdbx_strand_id
1 'polypeptide(L)'
;MKIGFIGLGNAGGKLAGSLLRNGYDLTVRDLNEEFVRDFVSRGAKSAHSPKEIAELCDVIITCLPSPKACSQVMEADDGVLAGISRGKIWLEMSTTDEAEIRRIGTLVEDTGALPVDCPVSGGCHRADTGNISIFAGCSRKTFELALPILTTMGRRILHTGELGSASILKVMTNYLATVNLTSIAEALTTMKLIGMDMNVTYEAIKASSGNSFVHETESQV
;
A
#
# COMPACT_ATOMS: atom_id res chain seq x y z
N MET A 1 -1.11 9.25 19.02
CA MET A 1 -1.93 8.98 17.83
C MET A 1 -2.09 7.48 17.72
N LYS A 2 -3.33 7.00 17.72
CA LYS A 2 -3.68 5.58 17.59
C LYS A 2 -3.90 5.24 16.12
N ILE A 3 -3.28 4.15 15.65
CA ILE A 3 -3.36 3.75 14.24
C ILE A 3 -4.03 2.39 14.14
N GLY A 4 -5.04 2.32 13.28
CA GLY A 4 -5.68 1.11 12.83
C GLY A 4 -5.08 0.62 11.53
N PHE A 5 -4.79 -0.68 11.41
CA PHE A 5 -4.30 -1.27 10.16
C PHE A 5 -5.12 -2.52 9.80
N ILE A 6 -5.76 -2.50 8.64
CA ILE A 6 -6.59 -3.58 8.13
C ILE A 6 -5.95 -4.16 6.87
N GLY A 7 -5.56 -5.44 6.94
CA GLY A 7 -4.83 -6.15 5.89
C GLY A 7 -3.33 -6.25 6.21
N LEU A 8 -2.89 -7.44 6.58
CA LEU A 8 -1.54 -7.76 7.06
C LEU A 8 -0.79 -8.70 6.10
N GLY A 9 -1.24 -8.79 4.84
CA GLY A 9 -0.57 -9.57 3.80
C GLY A 9 0.79 -9.00 3.38
N ASN A 10 1.30 -9.44 2.22
CA ASN A 10 2.69 -9.19 1.78
C ASN A 10 3.16 -7.73 1.81
N ALA A 11 2.29 -6.76 1.51
CA ALA A 11 2.60 -5.34 1.62
C ALA A 11 2.17 -4.78 2.98
N GLY A 12 0.91 -5.02 3.36
CA GLY A 12 0.31 -4.48 4.59
C GLY A 12 1.06 -4.85 5.86
N GLY A 13 1.48 -6.12 6.01
CA GLY A 13 2.25 -6.57 7.17
C GLY A 13 3.62 -5.89 7.29
N LYS A 14 4.24 -5.48 6.18
CA LYS A 14 5.52 -4.78 6.21
C LYS A 14 5.36 -3.32 6.62
N LEU A 15 4.32 -2.67 6.10
CA LEU A 15 3.94 -1.29 6.42
C LEU A 15 3.50 -1.17 7.88
N ALA A 16 2.59 -2.04 8.32
CA ALA A 16 2.17 -2.15 9.72
C ALA A 16 3.35 -2.47 10.64
N GLY A 17 4.27 -3.34 10.20
CA GLY A 17 5.51 -3.63 10.92
C GLY A 17 6.39 -2.40 11.11
N SER A 18 6.48 -1.51 10.11
CA SER A 18 7.21 -0.24 10.24
C SER A 18 6.59 0.66 11.30
N LEU A 19 5.26 0.80 11.33
CA LEU A 19 4.57 1.57 12.36
C LEU A 19 4.82 1.02 13.77
N LEU A 20 4.71 -0.30 13.94
CA LEU A 20 4.93 -0.95 15.23
C LEU A 20 6.37 -0.75 15.73
N ARG A 21 7.38 -0.96 14.86
CA ARG A 21 8.79 -0.77 15.22
C ARG A 21 9.13 0.69 15.57
N ASN A 22 8.37 1.65 15.07
CA ASN A 22 8.53 3.07 15.38
C ASN A 22 7.66 3.52 16.58
N GLY A 23 7.08 2.59 17.34
CA GLY A 23 6.44 2.88 18.62
C GLY A 23 5.03 3.47 18.55
N TYR A 24 4.35 3.37 17.40
CA TYR A 24 2.95 3.77 17.30
C TYR A 24 2.03 2.82 18.08
N ASP A 25 0.97 3.36 18.69
CA ASP A 25 -0.12 2.56 19.29
C ASP A 25 -0.96 1.94 18.17
N LEU A 26 -0.57 0.73 17.76
CA LEU A 26 -1.10 0.04 16.59
C LEU A 26 -2.17 -0.99 16.99
N THR A 27 -3.35 -0.88 16.39
CA THR A 27 -4.40 -1.90 16.43
C THR A 27 -4.55 -2.51 15.04
N VAL A 28 -4.43 -3.83 14.93
CA VAL A 28 -4.42 -4.54 13.65
C VAL A 28 -5.65 -5.43 13.46
N ARG A 29 -5.95 -5.69 12.19
CA ARG A 29 -6.94 -6.68 11.78
C ARG A 29 -6.55 -7.32 10.45
N ASP A 30 -6.77 -8.62 10.36
CA ASP A 30 -6.76 -9.39 9.12
C ASP A 30 -7.78 -10.53 9.24
N LEU A 31 -8.16 -11.14 8.11
CA LEU A 31 -8.94 -12.38 8.10
C LEU A 31 -8.09 -13.59 8.50
N ASN A 32 -6.78 -13.52 8.27
CA ASN A 32 -5.81 -14.50 8.72
C ASN A 32 -5.40 -14.23 10.17
N GLU A 33 -5.86 -15.09 11.09
CA GLU A 33 -5.57 -14.98 12.51
C GLU A 33 -4.09 -15.16 12.86
N GLU A 34 -3.31 -15.88 12.05
CA GLU A 34 -1.87 -16.05 12.30
C GLU A 34 -1.14 -14.72 12.15
N PHE A 35 -1.50 -13.92 11.14
CA PHE A 35 -0.93 -12.58 10.97
C PHE A 35 -1.28 -11.68 12.15
N VAL A 36 -2.52 -11.74 12.63
CA VAL A 36 -2.94 -10.97 13.81
C VAL A 36 -2.16 -11.42 15.05
N ARG A 37 -2.05 -12.73 15.31
CA ARG A 37 -1.31 -13.29 16.46
C ARG A 37 0.16 -12.87 16.47
N ASP A 38 0.82 -12.92 15.32
CA ASP A 38 2.21 -12.47 15.19
C ASP A 38 2.36 -10.99 15.60
N PHE A 39 1.51 -10.10 15.09
CA PHE A 39 1.53 -8.68 15.45
C PHE A 39 1.25 -8.42 16.93
N VAL A 40 0.27 -9.12 17.50
CA VAL A 40 -0.06 -9.02 18.93
C VAL A 40 1.12 -9.47 19.78
N SER A 41 1.82 -10.55 19.40
CA SER A 41 3.01 -11.01 20.11
C SER A 41 4.16 -9.98 20.14
N ARG A 42 4.18 -9.06 19.16
CA ARG A 42 5.15 -7.96 19.04
C ARG A 42 4.67 -6.64 19.66
N GLY A 43 3.50 -6.63 20.31
CA GLY A 43 2.99 -5.49 21.08
C GLY A 43 1.87 -4.68 20.40
N ALA A 44 1.35 -5.12 19.25
CA ALA A 44 0.13 -4.54 18.69
C ALA A 44 -1.11 -4.98 19.46
N LYS A 45 -2.20 -4.24 19.32
CA LYS A 45 -3.56 -4.65 19.73
C LYS A 45 -4.28 -5.29 18.56
N SER A 46 -5.33 -6.05 18.82
CA SER A 46 -6.23 -6.59 17.79
C SER A 46 -7.64 -6.08 17.98
N ALA A 47 -8.39 -5.96 16.89
CA ALA A 47 -9.83 -5.64 16.91
C ALA A 47 -10.63 -6.70 16.15
N HIS A 48 -11.89 -6.87 16.54
CA HIS A 48 -12.80 -7.89 16.02
C HIS A 48 -13.51 -7.47 14.73
N SER A 49 -13.66 -6.16 14.47
CA SER A 49 -14.28 -5.62 13.26
C SER A 49 -13.57 -4.37 12.72
N PRO A 50 -13.75 -4.03 11.42
CA PRO A 50 -13.30 -2.75 10.87
C PRO A 50 -13.90 -1.53 11.60
N LYS A 51 -15.17 -1.62 12.00
CA LYS A 51 -15.87 -0.60 12.81
C LYS A 51 -15.14 -0.34 14.13
N GLU A 52 -14.77 -1.39 14.86
CA GLU A 52 -14.07 -1.26 16.13
C GLU A 52 -12.71 -0.55 15.95
N ILE A 53 -11.97 -0.88 14.88
CA ILE A 53 -10.76 -0.13 14.53
C ILE A 53 -11.07 1.35 14.32
N ALA A 54 -12.10 1.65 13.54
CA ALA A 54 -12.50 3.01 13.21
C ALA A 54 -12.97 3.79 14.45
N GLU A 55 -13.55 3.14 15.46
CA GLU A 55 -13.93 3.76 16.73
C GLU A 55 -12.71 4.04 17.63
N LEU A 56 -11.78 3.10 17.73
CA LEU A 56 -10.63 3.16 18.64
C LEU A 56 -9.46 4.02 18.15
N CYS A 57 -9.31 4.19 16.83
CA CYS A 57 -8.11 4.79 16.22
C CYS A 57 -8.36 6.19 15.67
N ASP A 58 -7.28 6.99 15.57
CA ASP A 58 -7.30 8.33 14.96
C ASP A 58 -7.11 8.24 13.43
N VAL A 59 -6.32 7.25 13.00
CA VAL A 59 -6.03 6.98 11.59
C VAL A 59 -6.31 5.52 11.28
N ILE A 60 -7.01 5.26 10.19
CA ILE A 60 -7.39 3.93 9.72
C ILE A 60 -6.69 3.70 8.39
N ILE A 61 -5.87 2.65 8.30
CA ILE A 61 -5.13 2.26 7.10
C ILE A 61 -5.72 0.96 6.57
N THR A 62 -6.01 0.92 5.28
CA THR A 62 -6.43 -0.29 4.55
C THR A 62 -5.37 -0.67 3.52
N CYS A 63 -5.01 -1.95 3.47
CA CYS A 63 -4.10 -2.51 2.46
C CYS A 63 -4.58 -3.91 2.06
N LEU A 64 -5.46 -3.95 1.07
CA LEU A 64 -6.34 -5.07 0.75
C LEU A 64 -6.11 -5.57 -0.68
N PRO A 65 -6.45 -6.84 -0.98
CA PRO A 65 -6.05 -7.49 -2.23
C PRO A 65 -6.88 -7.07 -3.45
N SER A 66 -8.01 -6.39 -3.27
CA SER A 66 -8.89 -6.00 -4.39
C SER A 66 -9.83 -4.84 -4.04
N PRO A 67 -10.37 -4.13 -5.05
CA PRO A 67 -11.42 -3.13 -4.85
C PRO A 67 -12.62 -3.69 -4.07
N LYS A 68 -13.09 -4.90 -4.43
CA LYS A 68 -14.21 -5.56 -3.73
C LYS A 68 -13.93 -5.76 -2.22
N ALA A 69 -12.71 -6.13 -1.87
CA ALA A 69 -12.32 -6.28 -0.47
C ALA A 69 -12.30 -4.93 0.26
N CYS A 70 -11.83 -3.87 -0.41
CA CYS A 70 -11.90 -2.49 0.11
C CYS A 70 -13.34 -2.06 0.39
N SER A 71 -14.23 -2.14 -0.62
CA SER A 71 -15.65 -1.79 -0.46
C SER A 71 -16.30 -2.58 0.68
N GLN A 72 -16.05 -3.89 0.78
CA GLN A 72 -16.58 -4.71 1.88
C GLN A 72 -16.11 -4.26 3.26
N VAL A 73 -14.81 -3.98 3.42
CA VAL A 73 -14.23 -3.52 4.70
C VAL A 73 -14.75 -2.13 5.08
N MET A 74 -15.01 -1.29 4.08
CA MET A 74 -15.49 0.08 4.30
C MET A 74 -16.98 0.14 4.59
N GLU A 75 -17.81 -0.59 3.85
CA GLU A 75 -19.26 -0.35 3.74
C GLU A 75 -20.15 -1.41 4.43
N ALA A 76 -19.59 -2.52 4.94
CA ALA A 76 -20.39 -3.48 5.70
C ALA A 76 -21.04 -2.85 6.95
N ASP A 77 -22.05 -3.50 7.52
CA ASP A 77 -22.73 -3.03 8.74
C ASP A 77 -21.76 -2.84 9.93
N ASP A 78 -20.69 -3.63 9.98
CA ASP A 78 -19.56 -3.53 10.90
C ASP A 78 -18.28 -2.99 10.24
N GLY A 79 -18.42 -2.30 9.10
CA GLY A 79 -17.36 -1.71 8.31
C GLY A 79 -16.79 -0.41 8.89
N VAL A 80 -15.74 0.12 8.27
CA VAL A 80 -15.07 1.36 8.71
C VAL A 80 -16.05 2.54 8.74
N LEU A 81 -16.93 2.68 7.73
CA LEU A 81 -17.90 3.79 7.67
C LEU A 81 -18.90 3.78 8.82
N ALA A 82 -19.16 2.61 9.43
CA ALA A 82 -20.06 2.49 10.57
C ALA A 82 -19.43 2.93 11.91
N GLY A 83 -18.13 3.23 11.94
CA GLY A 83 -17.40 3.65 13.15
C GLY A 83 -16.50 4.88 12.98
N ILE A 84 -16.15 5.25 11.74
CA ILE A 84 -15.32 6.43 11.48
C ILE A 84 -16.11 7.71 11.76
N SER A 85 -15.41 8.73 12.22
CA SER A 85 -16.02 9.98 12.66
C SER A 85 -15.13 11.19 12.40
N ARG A 86 -15.71 12.38 12.61
CA ARG A 86 -15.10 13.67 12.28
C ARG A 86 -13.66 13.81 12.75
N GLY A 87 -12.79 14.25 11.84
CA GLY A 87 -11.38 14.55 12.12
C GLY A 87 -10.45 13.35 12.06
N LYS A 88 -10.97 12.13 11.90
CA LYS A 88 -10.16 10.93 11.64
C LYS A 88 -9.67 10.90 10.19
N ILE A 89 -8.60 10.14 9.94
CA ILE A 89 -8.02 9.99 8.60
C ILE A 89 -8.21 8.55 8.13
N TRP A 90 -8.67 8.37 6.90
CA TRP A 90 -8.63 7.08 6.21
C TRP A 90 -7.53 7.10 5.13
N LEU A 91 -6.59 6.17 5.23
CA LEU A 91 -5.47 6.00 4.31
C LEU A 91 -5.66 4.70 3.51
N GLU A 92 -6.03 4.82 2.25
CA GLU A 92 -6.23 3.68 1.37
C GLU A 92 -4.95 3.34 0.60
N MET A 93 -4.27 2.27 1.00
CA MET A 93 -2.98 1.84 0.43
C MET A 93 -3.08 0.66 -0.54
N SER A 94 -4.29 0.15 -0.78
CA SER A 94 -4.56 -0.88 -1.78
C SER A 94 -4.38 -0.33 -3.19
N THR A 95 -4.21 -1.25 -4.14
CA THR A 95 -4.38 -0.89 -5.55
C THR A 95 -5.85 -1.04 -5.90
N THR A 96 -6.52 0.09 -6.13
CA THR A 96 -7.91 0.18 -6.57
C THR A 96 -8.03 1.20 -7.71
N ASP A 97 -9.18 1.26 -8.38
CA ASP A 97 -9.43 2.28 -9.38
C ASP A 97 -9.84 3.62 -8.75
N GLU A 98 -9.65 4.69 -9.53
CA GLU A 98 -9.90 6.07 -9.08
C GLU A 98 -11.37 6.35 -8.80
N ALA A 99 -12.29 5.72 -9.56
CA ALA A 99 -13.71 5.93 -9.38
C ALA A 99 -14.17 5.41 -8.01
N GLU A 100 -13.71 4.22 -7.61
CA GLU A 100 -14.01 3.67 -6.29
C GLU A 100 -13.39 4.47 -5.15
N ILE A 101 -12.15 4.96 -5.30
CA ILE A 101 -11.53 5.86 -4.32
C ILE A 101 -12.36 7.11 -4.11
N ARG A 102 -12.82 7.75 -5.19
CA ARG A 102 -13.67 8.93 -5.07
C ARG A 102 -15.00 8.60 -4.40
N ARG A 103 -15.64 7.51 -4.82
CA ARG A 103 -16.95 7.10 -4.28
C ARG A 103 -16.88 6.85 -2.78
N ILE A 104 -15.96 6.01 -2.33
CA ILE A 104 -15.78 5.72 -0.90
C ILE A 104 -15.25 6.96 -0.17
N GLY A 105 -14.36 7.73 -0.81
CA GLY A 105 -13.84 8.98 -0.28
C GLY A 105 -14.93 9.98 0.07
N THR A 106 -15.92 10.18 -0.80
CA THR A 106 -17.09 11.02 -0.53
C THR A 106 -17.87 10.52 0.69
N LEU A 107 -18.09 9.21 0.82
CA LEU A 107 -18.75 8.64 2.01
C LEU A 107 -17.94 8.91 3.29
N VAL A 108 -16.62 8.86 3.22
CA VAL A 108 -15.73 9.22 4.35
C VAL A 108 -15.82 10.71 4.67
N GLU A 109 -15.81 11.58 3.66
CA GLU A 109 -15.95 13.03 3.83
C GLU A 109 -17.29 13.43 4.46
N ASP A 110 -18.39 12.73 4.11
CA ASP A 110 -19.73 12.96 4.68
C ASP A 110 -19.77 12.69 6.20
N THR A 111 -18.87 11.85 6.74
CA THR A 111 -18.70 11.66 8.20
C THR A 111 -17.88 12.77 8.86
N GLY A 112 -17.31 13.69 8.07
CA GLY A 112 -16.34 14.70 8.48
C GLY A 112 -14.91 14.18 8.67
N ALA A 113 -14.63 12.95 8.24
CA ALA A 113 -13.29 12.36 8.21
C ALA A 113 -12.55 12.75 6.91
N LEU A 114 -11.27 12.41 6.83
CA LEU A 114 -10.36 12.86 5.78
C LEU A 114 -9.84 11.66 4.97
N PRO A 115 -10.30 11.43 3.74
CA PRO A 115 -9.79 10.35 2.89
C PRO A 115 -8.47 10.73 2.23
N VAL A 116 -7.62 9.72 2.02
CA VAL A 116 -6.38 9.81 1.24
C VAL A 116 -6.20 8.51 0.47
N ASP A 117 -6.08 8.58 -0.86
CA ASP A 117 -5.56 7.44 -1.61
C ASP A 117 -4.05 7.49 -1.59
N CYS A 118 -3.45 6.45 -1.03
CA CYS A 118 -2.01 6.38 -0.81
C CYS A 118 -1.33 5.06 -1.25
N PRO A 119 -1.51 4.62 -2.51
CA PRO A 119 -0.91 3.39 -3.00
C PRO A 119 0.63 3.43 -2.94
N VAL A 120 1.22 2.25 -2.75
CA VAL A 120 2.67 2.09 -2.56
C VAL A 120 3.37 1.54 -3.81
N SER A 121 4.64 1.90 -4.01
CA SER A 121 5.44 1.48 -5.17
C SER A 121 6.92 1.25 -4.83
N GLY A 122 7.58 0.31 -5.52
CA GLY A 122 8.98 -0.05 -5.30
C GLY A 122 9.23 -1.44 -4.72
N GLY A 123 8.21 -2.31 -4.69
CA GLY A 123 8.33 -3.72 -4.30
C GLY A 123 8.28 -3.97 -2.79
N CYS A 124 7.77 -5.14 -2.40
CA CYS A 124 7.58 -5.49 -0.98
C CYS A 124 8.89 -5.53 -0.19
N HIS A 125 10.03 -5.79 -0.82
CA HIS A 125 11.34 -5.77 -0.15
C HIS A 125 11.70 -4.37 0.39
N ARG A 126 11.24 -3.29 -0.24
CA ARG A 126 11.45 -1.92 0.26
C ARG A 126 10.49 -1.53 1.37
N ALA A 127 9.31 -2.14 1.44
CA ALA A 127 8.36 -1.88 2.52
C ALA A 127 8.91 -2.33 3.88
N ASP A 128 9.61 -3.48 3.93
CA ASP A 128 10.21 -3.99 5.18
C ASP A 128 11.19 -3.01 5.81
N THR A 129 11.92 -2.26 4.97
CA THR A 129 12.96 -1.32 5.39
C THR A 129 12.46 0.12 5.49
N GLY A 130 11.16 0.36 5.31
CA GLY A 130 10.58 1.72 5.30
C GLY A 130 11.02 2.59 4.11
N ASN A 131 11.58 1.98 3.06
CA ASN A 131 12.12 2.69 1.89
C ASN A 131 11.17 2.68 0.68
N ILE A 132 9.93 2.25 0.84
CA ILE A 132 8.95 2.23 -0.24
C ILE A 132 8.55 3.67 -0.64
N SER A 133 8.16 3.84 -1.90
CA SER A 133 7.56 5.09 -2.38
C SER A 133 6.05 5.06 -2.08
N ILE A 134 5.50 6.18 -1.63
CA ILE A 134 4.07 6.34 -1.39
C ILE A 134 3.61 7.57 -2.17
N PHE A 135 2.61 7.38 -3.02
CA PHE A 135 1.92 8.47 -3.70
C PHE A 135 0.70 8.82 -2.84
N ALA A 136 0.35 10.08 -2.66
CA ALA A 136 -0.77 10.48 -1.80
C ALA A 136 -1.63 11.53 -2.50
N GLY A 137 -2.87 11.16 -2.83
CA GLY A 137 -3.88 12.06 -3.38
C GLY A 137 -4.87 12.46 -2.29
N CYS A 138 -4.94 13.76 -2.01
CA CYS A 138 -5.89 14.37 -1.07
C CYS A 138 -5.74 15.90 -1.12
N SER A 139 -6.53 16.62 -0.31
CA SER A 139 -6.25 18.05 -0.13
C SER A 139 -4.85 18.25 0.49
N ARG A 140 -4.18 19.35 0.14
CA ARG A 140 -2.89 19.72 0.76
C ARG A 140 -2.97 19.72 2.29
N LYS A 141 -4.06 20.22 2.86
CA LYS A 141 -4.27 20.25 4.32
C LYS A 141 -4.29 18.84 4.91
N THR A 142 -5.00 17.91 4.27
CA THR A 142 -5.03 16.50 4.70
C THR A 142 -3.66 15.85 4.55
N PHE A 143 -2.94 16.15 3.46
CA PHE A 143 -1.60 15.62 3.23
C PHE A 143 -0.64 15.98 4.37
N GLU A 144 -0.60 17.24 4.80
CA GLU A 144 0.29 17.67 5.90
C GLU A 144 -0.03 16.94 7.23
N LEU A 145 -1.31 16.58 7.47
CA LEU A 145 -1.71 15.79 8.63
C LEU A 145 -1.29 14.33 8.52
N ALA A 146 -1.37 13.74 7.32
CA ALA A 146 -0.99 12.35 7.07
C ALA A 146 0.53 12.14 6.94
N LEU A 147 1.28 13.16 6.52
CA LEU A 147 2.69 13.08 6.18
C LEU A 147 3.59 12.44 7.25
N PRO A 148 3.44 12.71 8.56
CA PRO A 148 4.26 12.06 9.59
C PRO A 148 4.12 10.53 9.60
N ILE A 149 2.89 10.04 9.37
CA ILE A 149 2.58 8.61 9.32
C ILE A 149 3.11 7.99 8.04
N LEU A 150 2.87 8.66 6.90
CA LEU A 150 3.38 8.21 5.59
C LEU A 150 4.92 8.11 5.60
N THR A 151 5.61 9.07 6.20
CA THR A 151 7.08 9.09 6.31
C THR A 151 7.63 8.00 7.24
N THR A 152 6.81 7.47 8.15
CA THR A 152 7.19 6.30 8.97
C THR A 152 7.20 5.01 8.15
N MET A 153 6.30 4.91 7.15
CA MET A 153 6.15 3.70 6.33
C MET A 153 6.96 3.74 5.04
N GLY A 154 7.28 4.93 4.52
CA GLY A 154 7.97 5.12 3.26
C GLY A 154 8.95 6.28 3.29
N ARG A 155 9.88 6.28 2.33
CA ARG A 155 10.95 7.28 2.24
C ARG A 155 10.74 8.32 1.15
N ARG A 156 9.99 7.96 0.09
CA ARG A 156 9.67 8.85 -1.02
C ARG A 156 8.17 9.09 -1.04
N ILE A 157 7.76 10.19 -0.42
CA ILE A 157 6.35 10.56 -0.32
C ILE A 157 6.05 11.65 -1.34
N LEU A 158 5.12 11.40 -2.25
CA LEU A 158 4.73 12.33 -3.30
C LEU A 158 3.26 12.72 -3.11
N HIS A 159 3.00 14.00 -2.85
CA HIS A 159 1.65 14.54 -2.93
C HIS A 159 1.25 14.73 -4.39
N THR A 160 0.23 14.02 -4.85
CA THR A 160 -0.12 13.93 -6.27
C THR A 160 -1.25 14.86 -6.71
N GLY A 161 -1.84 15.59 -5.78
CA GLY A 161 -3.00 16.46 -6.01
C GLY A 161 -4.23 15.91 -5.30
N GLU A 162 -5.41 16.18 -5.84
CA GLU A 162 -6.68 15.80 -5.23
C GLU A 162 -6.84 14.28 -5.06
N LEU A 163 -7.81 13.88 -4.23
CA LEU A 163 -8.17 12.48 -4.01
C LEU A 163 -8.37 11.75 -5.35
N GLY A 164 -7.80 10.54 -5.48
CA GLY A 164 -7.82 9.71 -6.69
C GLY A 164 -6.62 9.90 -7.62
N SER A 165 -5.91 11.02 -7.52
CA SER A 165 -4.75 11.31 -8.37
C SER A 165 -3.61 10.30 -8.19
N ALA A 166 -3.41 9.77 -6.98
CA ALA A 166 -2.36 8.80 -6.70
C ALA A 166 -2.69 7.45 -7.35
N SER A 167 -3.97 7.06 -7.35
CA SER A 167 -4.48 5.85 -7.99
C SER A 167 -4.28 5.88 -9.51
N ILE A 168 -4.57 7.02 -10.16
CA ILE A 168 -4.30 7.22 -11.60
C ILE A 168 -2.81 7.04 -11.90
N LEU A 169 -1.94 7.72 -11.16
CA LEU A 169 -0.49 7.59 -11.34
C LEU A 169 -0.01 6.16 -11.07
N LYS A 170 -0.57 5.49 -10.06
CA LYS A 170 -0.22 4.12 -9.73
C LYS A 170 -0.51 3.17 -10.87
N VAL A 171 -1.68 3.28 -11.50
CA VAL A 171 -2.04 2.48 -12.69
C VAL A 171 -1.00 2.65 -13.79
N MET A 172 -0.61 3.89 -14.11
CA MET A 172 0.44 4.16 -15.10
C MET A 172 1.78 3.50 -14.72
N THR A 173 2.23 3.60 -13.46
CA THR A 173 3.50 2.98 -13.05
C THR A 173 3.46 1.45 -13.09
N ASN A 174 2.32 0.82 -12.75
CA ASN A 174 2.15 -0.62 -12.85
C ASN A 174 2.07 -1.08 -14.31
N TYR A 175 1.43 -0.29 -15.18
CA TYR A 175 1.42 -0.51 -16.62
C TYR A 175 2.87 -0.55 -17.17
N LEU A 176 3.70 0.45 -16.85
CA LEU A 176 5.10 0.46 -17.26
C LEU A 176 5.88 -0.75 -16.71
N ALA A 177 5.63 -1.13 -15.45
CA ALA A 177 6.27 -2.31 -14.87
C ALA A 177 5.90 -3.60 -15.62
N THR A 178 4.64 -3.73 -16.04
CA THR A 178 4.15 -4.90 -16.80
C THR A 178 4.75 -4.98 -18.20
N VAL A 179 4.85 -3.84 -18.89
CA VAL A 179 5.49 -3.77 -20.22
C VAL A 179 6.97 -4.16 -20.11
N ASN A 180 7.69 -3.63 -19.12
CA ASN A 180 9.08 -4.00 -18.88
C ASN A 180 9.23 -5.50 -18.54
N LEU A 181 8.34 -6.06 -17.71
CA LEU A 181 8.39 -7.48 -17.36
C LEU A 181 8.23 -8.35 -18.62
N THR A 182 7.30 -7.99 -19.50
CA THR A 182 7.05 -8.72 -20.74
C THR A 182 8.26 -8.67 -21.67
N SER A 183 8.85 -7.49 -21.89
CA SER A 183 10.02 -7.35 -22.76
C SER A 183 11.25 -8.09 -22.21
N ILE A 184 11.46 -8.08 -20.89
CA ILE A 184 12.52 -8.84 -20.24
C ILE A 184 12.30 -10.34 -20.39
N ALA A 185 11.07 -10.82 -20.20
CA ALA A 185 10.74 -12.23 -20.35
C ALA A 185 11.04 -12.75 -21.77
N GLU A 186 10.69 -11.98 -22.80
CA GLU A 186 11.02 -12.31 -24.19
C GLU A 186 12.54 -12.32 -24.43
N ALA A 187 13.27 -11.31 -23.94
CA ALA A 187 14.71 -11.23 -24.08
C ALA A 187 15.43 -12.41 -23.40
N LEU A 188 15.09 -12.72 -22.15
CA LEU A 188 15.66 -13.83 -21.39
C LEU A 188 15.35 -15.18 -22.03
N THR A 189 14.12 -15.38 -22.51
CA THR A 189 13.73 -16.61 -23.22
C THR A 189 14.55 -16.77 -24.49
N THR A 190 14.74 -15.70 -25.26
CA THR A 190 15.55 -15.71 -26.49
C THR A 190 17.00 -16.08 -26.19
N MET A 191 17.61 -15.47 -25.17
CA MET A 191 19.00 -15.77 -24.78
C MET A 191 19.14 -17.19 -24.27
N LYS A 192 18.17 -17.69 -23.50
CA LYS A 192 18.16 -19.09 -23.04
C LYS A 192 18.12 -20.07 -24.20
N LEU A 193 17.29 -19.81 -25.22
CA LEU A 193 17.16 -20.67 -26.40
C LEU A 193 18.42 -20.70 -27.27
N ILE A 194 19.16 -19.59 -27.34
CA ILE A 194 20.44 -19.50 -28.07
C ILE A 194 21.61 -20.11 -27.27
N GLY A 195 21.38 -20.48 -26.00
CA GLY A 195 22.35 -21.19 -25.16
C GLY A 195 23.28 -20.26 -24.36
N MET A 196 22.89 -19.01 -24.15
CA MET A 196 23.65 -18.09 -23.30
C MET A 196 23.58 -18.49 -21.83
N ASP A 197 24.64 -18.15 -21.09
CA ASP A 197 24.60 -18.18 -19.63
C ASP A 197 23.62 -17.12 -19.11
N MET A 198 22.69 -17.55 -18.25
CA MET A 198 21.61 -16.68 -17.78
C MET A 198 22.09 -15.68 -16.72
N ASN A 199 23.11 -16.00 -15.92
CA ASN A 199 23.71 -15.04 -14.98
C ASN A 199 24.44 -13.94 -15.75
N VAL A 200 25.20 -14.30 -16.78
CA VAL A 200 25.87 -13.34 -17.66
C VAL A 200 24.84 -12.47 -18.39
N THR A 201 23.75 -13.06 -18.87
CA THR A 201 22.66 -12.33 -19.54
C THR A 201 21.99 -11.34 -18.57
N TYR A 202 21.70 -11.77 -17.34
CA TYR A 202 21.15 -10.90 -16.30
C TYR A 202 22.05 -9.69 -16.02
N GLU A 203 23.35 -9.92 -15.78
CA GLU A 203 24.30 -8.83 -15.51
C GLU A 203 24.52 -7.93 -16.74
N ALA A 204 24.50 -8.49 -17.96
CA ALA A 204 24.60 -7.71 -19.19
C ALA A 204 23.42 -6.74 -19.37
N ILE A 205 22.18 -7.20 -19.16
CA ILE A 205 21.00 -6.31 -19.23
C ILE A 205 21.09 -5.23 -18.16
N LYS A 206 21.42 -5.61 -16.92
CA LYS A 206 21.57 -4.70 -15.78
C LYS A 206 22.61 -3.60 -16.00
N ALA A 207 23.71 -3.93 -16.68
CA ALA A 207 24.78 -2.96 -17.00
C ALA A 207 24.48 -2.09 -18.24
N SER A 208 23.38 -2.35 -18.97
CA SER A 208 23.07 -1.70 -20.25
C SER A 208 21.97 -0.65 -20.16
N SER A 209 21.73 0.06 -21.26
CA SER A 209 20.54 0.93 -21.41
C SER A 209 19.21 0.17 -21.46
N GLY A 210 19.25 -1.16 -21.57
CA GLY A 210 18.07 -2.03 -21.45
C GLY A 210 17.65 -2.29 -20.00
N ASN A 211 18.41 -1.79 -19.01
CA ASN A 211 18.08 -1.99 -17.61
C ASN A 211 16.76 -1.30 -17.21
N SER A 212 16.05 -1.91 -16.28
CA SER A 212 14.89 -1.31 -15.61
C SER A 212 14.81 -1.80 -14.17
N PHE A 213 14.06 -1.09 -13.33
CA PHE A 213 13.80 -1.56 -11.96
C PHE A 213 13.23 -2.98 -11.92
N VAL A 214 12.39 -3.35 -12.89
CA VAL A 214 11.77 -4.68 -12.99
C VAL A 214 12.81 -5.76 -13.30
N HIS A 215 13.81 -5.46 -14.13
CA HIS A 215 14.93 -6.39 -14.38
C HIS A 215 15.67 -6.70 -13.09
N GLU A 216 16.07 -5.65 -12.37
CA GLU A 216 16.82 -5.81 -11.13
C GLU A 216 16.07 -6.53 -10.00
N THR A 217 14.72 -6.61 -10.06
CA THR A 217 13.92 -7.23 -8.99
C THR A 217 13.24 -8.54 -9.37
N GLU A 218 12.75 -8.69 -10.60
CA GLU A 218 11.90 -9.81 -10.99
C GLU A 218 12.62 -10.84 -11.88
N SER A 219 13.76 -10.48 -12.45
CA SER A 219 14.43 -11.32 -13.47
C SER A 219 15.75 -11.95 -12.97
N GLN A 220 15.95 -11.97 -11.66
CA GLN A 220 17.08 -12.64 -11.02
C GLN A 220 16.99 -14.16 -11.30
N VAL A 221 18.13 -14.80 -11.58
CA VAL A 221 18.24 -16.23 -11.96
C VAL A 221 19.04 -17.03 -10.96
#